data_AF-A0A7C4QQ49-F1
#
_entry.id   AF-A0A7C4QQ49-F1
#
_cell.length_a   1.000
_cell.length_b   1.000
_cell.length_c   1.000
_cell.angle_alpha   90.00
_cell.angle_beta   90.00
_cell.angle_gamma   90.00
#
_symmetry.space_group_name_H-M   'P 1'
#
loop_
_entity.id
_entity.type
_entity.pdbx_description
1 polymer ?
#
loop_
_entity_poly.entity_id
_entity_poly.type
_entity_poly.pdbx_seq_one_letter_code
_entity_poly.pdbx_strand_id
1 'polypeptide(L)'
;MRRRTGSTPARYAWASSVSGKGSVGIELCRGVGNNGACAAWKENLRSTIRSRSGGRRQQGGGVSDPSHNTGPTAGQRAPRRGVILCLLLGVWLGTAGWTFHTAKGTSYLSDDPAACVNCHITRDQFASWQKSSHHACATCNSCHAPQDFFGKWFTKARKGLRHGWIFTLGAYSEPIAAHSASLVVIDRNCRDCHQALVSELLSEQMTVGGSAAANETGGQCLHCHRQVGHGASW
;
A
#
# COMPACT_ATOMS: atom_id res chain seq x y z
N MET A 1 24.53 11.34 -40.97
CA MET A 1 23.69 10.27 -41.58
C MET A 1 23.12 9.45 -40.44
N ARG A 2 21.82 9.19 -40.23
CA ARG A 2 20.60 9.28 -41.06
C ARG A 2 19.42 9.47 -40.08
N ARG A 3 18.54 10.44 -40.33
CA ARG A 3 17.30 10.69 -39.59
C ARG A 3 16.26 9.59 -39.88
N ARG A 4 15.44 9.23 -38.88
CA ARG A 4 14.08 8.68 -39.02
C ARG A 4 13.20 9.62 -38.15
N THR A 5 12.40 10.56 -38.68
CA THR A 5 11.02 10.42 -39.19
C THR A 5 10.27 9.31 -38.45
N GLY A 6 9.21 9.51 -37.67
CA GLY A 6 8.24 10.58 -37.54
C GLY A 6 6.94 9.86 -37.18
N SER A 7 6.35 10.15 -36.01
CA SER A 7 4.95 9.83 -35.74
C SER A 7 4.39 10.89 -34.79
N THR A 8 3.31 11.49 -35.28
CA THR A 8 2.52 12.56 -34.69
C THR A 8 1.77 12.07 -33.45
N PRO A 9 1.66 12.86 -32.36
CA PRO A 9 0.67 12.59 -31.34
C PRO A 9 -0.70 13.03 -31.84
N ALA A 10 -1.67 12.11 -31.81
CA ALA A 10 -3.07 12.37 -32.10
C ALA A 10 -3.60 13.46 -31.16
N ARG A 11 -4.06 14.55 -31.75
CA ARG A 11 -4.80 15.62 -31.07
C ARG A 11 -6.23 15.12 -30.82
N TYR A 12 -6.58 14.87 -29.57
CA TYR A 12 -7.97 14.65 -29.19
C TYR A 12 -8.65 16.02 -29.06
N ALA A 13 -9.43 16.38 -30.08
CA ALA A 13 -10.30 17.54 -30.05
C ALA A 13 -11.47 17.27 -29.10
N TRP A 14 -11.59 18.08 -28.04
CA TRP A 14 -12.79 18.13 -27.21
C TRP A 14 -13.85 18.96 -27.95
N ALA A 15 -14.80 18.28 -28.58
CA ALA A 15 -16.02 18.90 -29.08
C ALA A 15 -17.00 19.08 -27.91
N SER A 16 -17.12 20.31 -27.44
CA SER A 16 -18.15 20.72 -26.47
C SER A 16 -19.48 20.93 -27.20
N SER A 17 -20.36 19.93 -27.19
CA SER A 17 -21.78 20.15 -27.52
C SER A 17 -22.60 20.21 -26.25
N VAL A 18 -22.86 21.43 -25.78
CA VAL A 18 -23.89 21.71 -24.78
C VAL A 18 -25.25 21.68 -25.48
N SER A 19 -26.02 20.63 -25.20
CA SER A 19 -27.48 20.60 -25.32
C SER A 19 -27.96 20.13 -23.94
N GLY A 20 -28.51 20.98 -23.09
CA GLY A 20 -29.83 21.55 -23.29
C GLY A 20 -30.86 20.66 -22.60
N LYS A 21 -31.13 20.97 -21.32
CA LYS A 21 -32.27 20.53 -20.47
C LYS A 21 -32.15 19.15 -19.78
N GLY A 22 -31.76 19.20 -18.50
CA GLY A 22 -32.54 18.64 -17.38
C GLY A 22 -32.79 17.13 -17.31
N SER A 23 -31.79 16.34 -16.89
CA SER A 23 -31.97 15.10 -16.12
C SER A 23 -30.61 14.56 -15.68
N VAL A 24 -30.13 14.98 -14.51
CA VAL A 24 -28.96 14.37 -13.86
C VAL A 24 -29.45 13.13 -13.12
N GLY A 25 -29.29 11.97 -13.75
CA GLY A 25 -29.57 10.68 -13.11
C GLY A 25 -30.04 9.65 -14.14
N ILE A 26 -29.38 8.50 -14.13
CA ILE A 26 -29.64 7.32 -14.97
C ILE A 26 -28.87 7.31 -16.29
N GLU A 27 -27.53 7.37 -16.23
CA GLU A 27 -26.72 6.71 -17.25
C GLU A 27 -25.37 6.23 -16.69
N LEU A 28 -25.41 5.34 -15.67
CA LEU A 28 -24.21 4.75 -15.07
C LEU A 28 -24.11 3.22 -15.25
N CYS A 29 -24.82 2.66 -16.23
CA CYS A 29 -24.85 1.20 -16.47
C CYS A 29 -24.83 0.84 -17.96
N ARG A 30 -24.08 1.58 -18.78
CA ARG A 30 -23.67 1.13 -20.11
C ARG A 30 -22.16 0.89 -20.10
N GLY A 31 -21.75 -0.32 -19.71
CA GLY A 31 -20.34 -0.71 -19.82
C GLY A 31 -19.86 -1.85 -18.91
N VAL A 32 -20.59 -2.17 -17.84
CA VAL A 32 -20.17 -3.26 -16.94
C VAL A 32 -20.88 -4.55 -17.36
N GLY A 33 -20.07 -5.48 -17.87
CA GLY A 33 -20.49 -6.83 -18.22
C GLY A 33 -21.28 -7.51 -17.12
N ASN A 34 -22.16 -8.40 -17.56
CA ASN A 34 -23.23 -9.06 -16.83
C ASN A 34 -22.76 -9.74 -15.52
N ASN A 35 -22.68 -8.99 -14.43
CA ASN A 35 -22.35 -9.50 -13.10
C ASN A 35 -23.57 -9.31 -12.19
N GLY A 36 -24.03 -10.39 -11.56
CA GLY A 36 -25.24 -10.48 -10.74
C GLY A 36 -25.38 -9.42 -9.63
N ALA A 37 -24.29 -8.73 -9.27
CA ALA A 37 -24.30 -7.58 -8.37
C ALA A 37 -25.17 -6.41 -8.87
N CYS A 38 -25.24 -6.16 -10.18
CA CYS A 38 -26.06 -5.07 -10.72
C CYS A 38 -27.56 -5.43 -10.73
N ALA A 39 -27.90 -6.71 -10.89
CA ALA A 39 -29.27 -7.20 -10.81
C ALA A 39 -29.79 -7.14 -9.35
N ALA A 40 -28.98 -7.60 -8.39
CA ALA A 40 -29.30 -7.56 -6.97
C ALA A 40 -29.52 -6.12 -6.46
N TRP A 41 -28.76 -5.15 -6.97
CA TRP A 41 -28.94 -3.74 -6.61
C TRP A 41 -30.24 -3.14 -7.17
N LYS A 42 -30.65 -3.50 -8.40
CA LYS A 42 -31.92 -3.04 -9.00
C LYS A 42 -33.15 -3.61 -8.29
N GLU A 43 -33.10 -4.86 -7.82
CA GLU A 43 -34.21 -5.48 -7.09
C GLU A 43 -34.42 -4.84 -5.71
N ASN A 44 -33.33 -4.53 -5.00
CA ASN A 44 -33.39 -3.88 -3.68
C ASN A 44 -33.98 -2.45 -3.76
N LEU A 45 -33.72 -1.72 -4.85
CA LEU A 45 -34.32 -0.41 -5.09
C LEU A 45 -35.81 -0.49 -5.42
N ARG A 46 -36.25 -1.51 -6.16
CA ARG A 46 -37.67 -1.71 -6.51
C ARG A 46 -38.51 -2.13 -5.31
N SER A 47 -37.98 -2.94 -4.39
CA SER A 47 -38.70 -3.34 -3.17
C SER A 47 -38.90 -2.15 -2.21
N THR A 48 -37.88 -1.29 -2.09
CA THR A 48 -37.91 -0.09 -1.23
C THR A 48 -38.91 0.97 -1.72
N ILE A 49 -39.12 1.09 -3.03
CA ILE A 49 -40.11 2.03 -3.60
C ILE A 49 -41.54 1.46 -3.45
N ARG A 50 -41.72 0.14 -3.57
CA ARG A 50 -43.04 -0.51 -3.52
C ARG A 50 -43.62 -0.61 -2.10
N SER A 51 -42.77 -0.69 -1.06
CA SER A 51 -43.25 -0.66 0.34
C SER A 51 -43.80 0.71 0.75
N ARG A 52 -43.43 1.79 0.02
CA ARG A 52 -43.85 3.16 0.33
C ARG A 52 -45.18 3.56 -0.28
N SER A 53 -45.68 2.83 -1.27
CA SER A 53 -46.94 3.15 -1.99
C SER A 53 -48.13 2.24 -1.63
N GLY A 54 -47.96 1.22 -0.79
CA GLY A 54 -49.02 0.25 -0.46
C GLY A 54 -49.91 0.56 0.75
N GLY A 55 -49.67 1.65 1.48
CA GLY A 55 -50.32 1.92 2.77
C GLY A 55 -51.50 2.89 2.72
N ARG A 56 -52.53 2.66 1.90
CA ARG A 56 -53.82 3.38 2.03
C ARG A 56 -54.98 2.59 1.42
N ARG A 57 -55.67 1.79 2.23
CA ARG A 57 -57.05 1.34 1.93
C ARG A 57 -57.89 1.32 3.21
N GLN A 58 -59.09 1.85 3.06
CA GLN A 58 -60.14 2.20 4.03
C GLN A 58 -60.60 1.05 4.93
N GLN A 59 -60.94 1.36 6.19
CA GLN A 59 -62.17 0.88 6.86
C GLN A 59 -62.67 1.98 7.82
N GLY A 60 -63.97 2.27 7.76
CA GLY A 60 -64.65 3.21 8.64
C GLY A 60 -65.46 2.51 9.72
N GLY A 61 -65.87 3.29 10.72
CA GLY A 61 -67.03 3.02 11.59
C GLY A 61 -66.71 2.63 13.03
N GLY A 62 -67.04 3.53 13.97
CA GLY A 62 -67.59 3.12 15.27
C GLY A 62 -66.81 3.50 16.54
N VAL A 63 -67.42 4.42 17.30
CA VAL A 63 -67.42 4.56 18.76
C VAL A 63 -66.17 5.14 19.45
N SER A 64 -66.46 6.15 20.26
CA SER A 64 -65.60 7.01 21.07
C SER A 64 -65.01 6.30 22.29
N ASP A 65 -63.70 6.46 22.49
CA ASP A 65 -63.04 6.25 23.78
C ASP A 65 -61.97 7.34 24.01
N PRO A 66 -62.01 8.14 25.09
CA PRO A 66 -61.04 9.20 25.35
C PRO A 66 -60.03 8.74 26.41
N SER A 67 -58.80 8.40 26.01
CA SER A 67 -57.55 8.65 26.76
C SER A 67 -56.40 7.73 26.33
N HIS A 68 -55.91 7.89 25.11
CA HIS A 68 -54.52 7.55 24.82
C HIS A 68 -53.83 8.76 24.19
N ASN A 69 -53.06 9.42 25.06
CA ASN A 69 -51.97 10.32 24.78
C ASN A 69 -50.93 9.69 23.83
N THR A 70 -51.26 9.61 22.53
CA THR A 70 -50.25 9.40 21.49
C THR A 70 -49.58 10.73 21.21
N GLY A 71 -48.55 11.04 22.00
CA GLY A 71 -47.59 12.09 21.64
C GLY A 71 -46.99 11.80 20.25
N PRO A 72 -46.60 12.84 19.49
CA PRO A 72 -46.11 12.66 18.13
C PRO A 72 -44.89 11.72 18.16
N THR A 73 -44.96 10.62 17.41
CA THR A 73 -43.83 9.71 17.20
C THR A 73 -42.63 10.56 16.76
N ALA A 74 -41.64 10.65 17.64
CA ALA A 74 -40.38 11.34 17.38
C ALA A 74 -39.84 10.81 16.05
N GLY A 75 -39.93 11.63 15.00
CA GLY A 75 -39.35 11.32 13.71
C GLY A 75 -37.88 11.04 13.95
N GLN A 76 -37.49 9.77 13.81
CA GLN A 76 -36.11 9.34 13.84
C GLN A 76 -35.42 9.99 12.64
N ARG A 77 -35.02 11.25 12.80
CA ARG A 77 -34.07 11.90 11.91
C ARG A 77 -32.79 11.09 12.11
N ALA A 78 -32.50 10.18 11.18
CA ALA A 78 -31.20 9.55 11.09
C ALA A 78 -30.16 10.65 11.32
N PRO A 79 -29.24 10.49 12.29
CA PRO A 79 -28.38 11.59 12.67
C PRO A 79 -27.60 11.99 11.43
N ARG A 80 -27.87 13.19 10.88
CA ARG A 80 -27.21 13.70 9.67
C ARG A 80 -25.68 13.57 9.79
N ARG A 81 -25.18 13.68 11.03
CA ARG A 81 -23.78 13.42 11.43
C ARG A 81 -23.32 11.99 11.13
N GLY A 82 -24.13 10.96 11.40
CA GLY A 82 -23.80 9.56 11.12
C GLY A 82 -23.68 9.29 9.62
N VAL A 83 -24.59 9.83 8.80
CA VAL A 83 -24.52 9.71 7.34
C VAL A 83 -23.26 10.39 6.79
N ILE A 84 -22.93 11.58 7.27
CA ILE A 84 -21.71 12.30 6.86
C ILE A 84 -20.45 11.50 7.24
N LEU A 85 -20.38 10.97 8.47
CA LEU A 85 -19.25 10.14 8.91
C LEU A 85 -19.09 8.88 8.04
N CYS A 86 -20.18 8.18 7.72
CA CYS A 86 -20.12 7.01 6.84
C CYS A 86 -19.62 7.38 5.43
N LEU A 87 -20.05 8.52 4.88
CA LEU A 87 -19.57 8.99 3.58
C LEU A 87 -18.08 9.34 3.61
N LEU A 88 -17.61 10.04 4.64
CA LEU A 88 -16.20 10.39 4.81
C LEU A 88 -15.33 9.14 4.96
N LEU A 89 -15.76 8.17 5.79
CA LEU A 89 -15.07 6.89 5.94
C LEU A 89 -15.08 6.08 4.65
N GLY A 90 -16.19 6.07 3.90
CA GLY A 90 -16.29 5.38 2.62
C GLY A 90 -15.34 5.97 1.57
N VAL A 91 -15.27 7.30 1.48
CA VAL A 91 -14.31 7.98 0.59
C VAL A 91 -12.87 7.69 1.03
N TRP A 92 -12.57 7.75 2.33
CA TRP A 92 -11.24 7.48 2.86
C TRP A 92 -10.79 6.03 2.61
N LEU A 93 -11.63 5.04 2.91
CA LEU A 93 -11.33 3.63 2.65
C LEU A 93 -11.26 3.32 1.16
N GLY A 94 -12.12 3.94 0.35
CA GLY A 94 -12.10 3.78 -1.10
C GLY A 94 -10.81 4.30 -1.73
N THR A 95 -10.38 5.50 -1.38
CA THR A 95 -9.13 6.09 -1.89
C THR A 95 -7.90 5.38 -1.33
N ALA A 96 -7.89 5.03 -0.05
CA ALA A 96 -6.81 4.26 0.57
C ALA A 96 -6.67 2.87 -0.07
N GLY A 97 -7.78 2.15 -0.27
CA GLY A 97 -7.80 0.83 -0.91
C GLY A 97 -7.35 0.87 -2.36
N TRP A 98 -7.83 1.84 -3.14
CA TRP A 98 -7.38 2.07 -4.51
C TRP A 98 -5.88 2.35 -4.57
N THR A 99 -5.39 3.26 -3.73
CA THR A 99 -3.97 3.62 -3.63
C THR A 99 -3.12 2.41 -3.27
N PHE A 100 -3.53 1.65 -2.25
CA PHE A 100 -2.84 0.44 -1.81
C PHE A 100 -2.76 -0.61 -2.92
N HIS A 101 -3.83 -0.77 -3.71
CA HIS A 101 -3.84 -1.69 -4.84
C HIS A 101 -2.90 -1.23 -5.96
N THR A 102 -3.00 0.03 -6.39
CA THR A 102 -2.15 0.57 -7.47
C THR A 102 -0.67 0.63 -7.08
N ALA A 103 -0.37 0.82 -5.79
CA ALA A 103 0.99 0.81 -5.26
C ALA A 103 1.55 -0.60 -5.04
N LYS A 104 0.80 -1.66 -5.38
CA LYS A 104 1.16 -3.06 -5.10
C LYS A 104 1.46 -3.30 -3.61
N GLY A 105 0.67 -2.72 -2.72
CA GLY A 105 0.90 -2.73 -1.28
C GLY A 105 1.12 -4.13 -0.68
N THR A 106 0.45 -5.15 -1.22
CA THR A 106 0.60 -6.55 -0.78
C THR A 106 1.99 -7.12 -1.05
N SER A 107 2.71 -6.67 -2.09
CA SER A 107 4.04 -7.20 -2.40
C SER A 107 5.07 -6.84 -1.33
N TYR A 108 4.87 -5.75 -0.59
CA TYR A 108 5.74 -5.36 0.52
C TYR A 108 5.63 -6.27 1.76
N LEU A 109 4.57 -7.08 1.83
CA LEU A 109 4.41 -8.11 2.87
C LEU A 109 5.22 -9.37 2.54
N SER A 110 5.67 -9.53 1.29
CA SER A 110 6.49 -10.65 0.84
C SER A 110 7.99 -10.34 0.97
N ASP A 111 8.82 -11.36 0.74
CA ASP A 111 10.27 -11.23 0.53
C ASP A 111 10.68 -11.31 -0.94
N ASP A 112 9.72 -11.30 -1.85
CA ASP A 112 9.95 -11.25 -3.28
C ASP A 112 10.81 -10.01 -3.65
N PRO A 113 12.03 -10.21 -4.19
CA PRO A 113 12.90 -9.13 -4.64
C PRO A 113 12.24 -8.20 -5.68
N ALA A 114 11.26 -8.69 -6.45
CA ALA A 114 10.53 -7.86 -7.41
C ALA A 114 9.73 -6.73 -6.74
N ALA A 115 9.38 -6.86 -5.45
CA ALA A 115 8.73 -5.79 -4.71
C ALA A 115 9.67 -4.58 -4.51
N CYS A 116 10.99 -4.78 -4.50
CA CYS A 116 11.96 -3.70 -4.32
C CYS A 116 12.00 -2.73 -5.49
N VAL A 117 11.60 -3.13 -6.69
CA VAL A 117 11.57 -2.25 -7.89
C VAL A 117 10.22 -1.59 -8.15
N ASN A 118 9.29 -1.67 -7.18
CA ASN A 118 8.07 -0.87 -7.22
C ASN A 118 8.36 0.65 -7.14
N CYS A 119 9.48 1.03 -6.53
CA CYS A 119 9.99 2.38 -6.53
C CYS A 119 11.14 2.52 -7.54
N HIS A 120 11.24 3.66 -8.22
CA HIS A 120 12.31 3.88 -9.19
C HIS A 120 13.68 4.09 -8.52
N ILE A 121 13.69 4.67 -7.31
CA ILE A 121 14.90 5.05 -6.57
C ILE A 121 15.74 3.84 -6.14
N THR A 122 15.13 2.65 -6.12
CA THR A 122 15.75 1.38 -5.72
C THR A 122 16.16 0.51 -6.92
N ARG A 123 15.97 0.99 -8.16
CA ARG A 123 16.24 0.19 -9.38
C ARG A 123 17.71 -0.11 -9.57
N ASP A 124 18.59 0.85 -9.29
CA ASP A 124 20.03 0.67 -9.49
C ASP A 124 20.59 -0.34 -8.49
N GLN A 125 20.12 -0.29 -7.24
CA GLN A 125 20.47 -1.23 -6.18
C GLN A 125 19.97 -2.64 -6.54
N PHE A 126 18.76 -2.76 -7.09
CA PHE A 126 18.23 -4.04 -7.57
C PHE A 126 19.00 -4.60 -8.77
N ALA A 127 19.36 -3.74 -9.74
CA ALA A 127 20.16 -4.13 -10.89
C ALA A 127 21.59 -4.55 -10.50
N SER A 128 22.15 -3.88 -9.49
CA SER A 128 23.44 -4.20 -8.91
C SER A 128 23.40 -5.53 -8.14
N TRP A 129 22.36 -5.74 -7.33
CA TRP A 129 22.13 -7.01 -6.62
C TRP A 129 21.99 -8.19 -7.58
N GLN A 130 21.24 -8.05 -8.69
CA GLN A 130 21.10 -9.11 -9.70
C GLN A 130 22.45 -9.58 -10.29
N LYS A 131 23.47 -8.72 -10.28
CA LYS A 131 24.82 -9.03 -10.77
C LYS A 131 25.75 -9.52 -9.66
N SER A 132 25.30 -9.51 -8.41
CA SER A 132 26.09 -9.90 -7.26
C SER A 132 26.06 -11.41 -7.05
N SER A 133 27.00 -11.92 -6.25
CA SER A 133 27.08 -13.34 -5.89
C SER A 133 25.87 -13.85 -5.10
N HIS A 134 25.07 -12.95 -4.52
CA HIS A 134 24.00 -13.32 -3.60
C HIS A 134 22.61 -13.36 -4.24
N HIS A 135 22.45 -12.93 -5.50
CA HIS A 135 21.13 -12.94 -6.15
C HIS A 135 20.53 -14.35 -6.29
N ALA A 136 21.39 -15.36 -6.40
CA ALA A 136 20.98 -16.74 -6.61
C ALA A 136 20.57 -17.46 -5.31
N CYS A 137 20.98 -16.97 -4.13
CA CYS A 137 20.79 -17.66 -2.86
C CYS A 137 20.09 -16.82 -1.78
N ALA A 138 19.99 -15.50 -1.95
CA ALA A 138 19.47 -14.59 -0.93
C ALA A 138 18.56 -13.52 -1.54
N THR A 139 17.47 -13.19 -0.87
CA THR A 139 16.61 -12.06 -1.25
C THR A 139 17.10 -10.76 -0.60
N CYS A 140 16.52 -9.62 -0.99
CA CYS A 140 16.85 -8.34 -0.37
C CYS A 140 16.65 -8.37 1.16
N ASN A 141 15.58 -9.02 1.64
CA ASN A 141 15.27 -9.11 3.06
C ASN A 141 16.17 -10.10 3.81
N SER A 142 16.81 -11.05 3.12
CA SER A 142 17.85 -11.91 3.72
C SER A 142 19.02 -11.09 4.28
N CYS A 143 19.31 -9.92 3.68
CA CYS A 143 20.35 -9.02 4.18
C CYS A 143 19.76 -7.83 4.97
N HIS A 144 18.65 -7.23 4.52
CA HIS A 144 18.16 -5.95 5.05
C HIS A 144 17.13 -6.02 6.20
N ALA A 145 16.64 -7.22 6.52
CA ALA A 145 15.69 -7.45 7.60
C ALA A 145 16.25 -8.47 8.61
N PRO A 146 15.90 -8.37 9.90
CA PRO A 146 16.17 -9.43 10.86
C PRO A 146 15.51 -10.75 10.43
N GLN A 147 16.12 -11.89 10.79
CA GLN A 147 15.57 -13.22 10.49
C GLN A 147 14.59 -13.74 11.55
N ASP A 148 14.52 -13.10 12.72
CA ASP A 148 13.50 -13.43 13.72
C ASP A 148 12.13 -12.88 13.30
N PHE A 149 11.06 -13.64 13.56
CA PHE A 149 9.72 -13.31 13.07
C PHE A 149 9.26 -11.91 13.50
N PHE A 150 9.35 -11.59 14.80
CA PHE A 150 8.87 -10.32 15.33
C PHE A 150 9.73 -9.14 14.86
N GLY A 151 11.05 -9.27 14.95
CA GLY A 151 12.00 -8.26 14.52
C GLY A 151 11.89 -7.96 13.03
N LYS A 152 11.66 -8.97 12.19
CA LYS A 152 11.39 -8.80 10.76
C LYS A 152 10.18 -7.93 10.51
N TRP A 153 9.01 -8.30 11.07
CA TRP A 153 7.76 -7.59 10.80
C TRP A 153 7.74 -6.18 11.40
N PHE A 154 8.25 -6.01 12.61
CA PHE A 154 8.41 -4.71 13.23
C PHE A 154 9.33 -3.79 12.40
N THR A 155 10.49 -4.31 11.97
CA THR A 155 11.43 -3.56 11.15
C THR A 155 10.83 -3.22 9.79
N LYS A 156 10.14 -4.15 9.12
CA LYS A 156 9.46 -3.92 7.83
C LYS A 156 8.39 -2.84 7.95
N ALA A 157 7.56 -2.87 8.99
CA ALA A 157 6.55 -1.84 9.22
C ALA A 157 7.18 -0.46 9.46
N ARG A 158 8.15 -0.38 10.38
CA ARG A 158 8.83 0.88 10.72
C ARG A 158 9.59 1.47 9.53
N LYS A 159 10.36 0.65 8.80
CA LYS A 159 11.10 1.09 7.62
C LYS A 159 10.16 1.45 6.47
N GLY A 160 9.10 0.67 6.24
CA GLY A 160 8.09 0.94 5.22
C GLY A 160 7.41 2.29 5.42
N LEU A 161 6.97 2.59 6.65
CA LEU A 161 6.38 3.88 7.01
C LEU A 161 7.37 5.03 6.82
N ARG A 162 8.61 4.86 7.29
CA ARG A 162 9.67 5.87 7.13
C ARG A 162 9.96 6.13 5.65
N HIS A 163 10.15 5.09 4.84
CA HIS A 163 10.43 5.21 3.41
C HIS A 163 9.27 5.88 2.68
N GLY A 164 8.02 5.48 2.98
CA GLY A 164 6.84 6.15 2.44
C GLY A 164 6.83 7.65 2.75
N TRP A 165 7.14 8.03 4.00
CA TRP A 165 7.19 9.43 4.42
C TRP A 165 8.32 10.22 3.74
N ILE A 166 9.57 9.75 3.85
CA ILE A 166 10.73 10.51 3.36
C ILE A 166 10.73 10.65 1.83
N PHE A 167 10.29 9.63 1.08
CA PHE A 167 10.25 9.71 -0.38
C PHE A 167 9.08 10.55 -0.88
N THR A 168 7.93 10.51 -0.19
CA THR A 168 6.79 11.38 -0.55
C THR A 168 7.11 12.85 -0.31
N LEU A 169 7.88 13.16 0.73
CA LEU A 169 8.24 14.55 1.08
C LEU A 169 9.58 15.00 0.50
N GLY A 170 10.30 14.14 -0.22
CA GLY A 170 11.66 14.43 -0.69
C GLY A 170 12.67 14.67 0.44
N ALA A 171 12.40 14.17 1.64
CA ALA A 171 13.23 14.34 2.83
C ALA A 171 14.34 13.27 2.91
N TYR A 172 15.10 13.08 1.82
CA TYR A 172 16.23 12.16 1.73
C TYR A 172 17.48 12.87 1.20
N SER A 173 18.65 12.32 1.50
CA SER A 173 19.93 12.82 1.03
C SER A 173 20.47 11.94 -0.09
N GLU A 174 21.14 12.55 -1.06
CA GLU A 174 21.95 11.86 -2.05
C GLU A 174 23.44 12.05 -1.75
N PRO A 175 24.28 10.99 -1.82
CA PRO A 175 23.92 9.62 -2.17
C PRO A 175 23.14 8.88 -1.06
N ILE A 176 22.21 8.00 -1.43
CA ILE A 176 21.45 7.18 -0.48
C ILE A 176 22.39 6.22 0.25
N ALA A 177 22.59 6.48 1.55
CA ALA A 177 23.42 5.66 2.41
C ALA A 177 22.59 4.83 3.40
N ALA A 178 23.08 3.64 3.74
CA ALA A 178 22.49 2.82 4.77
C ALA A 178 22.71 3.45 6.15
N HIS A 179 21.64 3.56 6.94
CA HIS A 179 21.73 3.98 8.34
C HIS A 179 22.50 2.94 9.18
N SER A 180 23.23 3.36 10.22
CA SER A 180 24.00 2.48 11.12
C SER A 180 23.20 1.28 11.63
N ALA A 181 21.99 1.52 12.14
CA ALA A 181 21.07 0.46 12.55
C ALA A 181 20.77 -0.59 11.45
N SER A 182 20.76 -0.19 10.17
CA SER A 182 20.60 -1.14 9.07
C SER A 182 21.88 -1.92 8.81
N LEU A 183 23.05 -1.29 8.96
CA LEU A 183 24.34 -1.94 8.83
C LEU A 183 24.45 -3.07 9.86
N VAL A 184 24.12 -2.81 11.13
CA VAL A 184 24.12 -3.84 12.20
C VAL A 184 23.31 -5.08 11.83
N VAL A 185 22.11 -4.88 11.26
CA VAL A 185 21.27 -6.00 10.79
C VAL A 185 21.93 -6.76 9.65
N ILE A 186 22.52 -6.04 8.69
CA ILE A 186 23.20 -6.64 7.54
C ILE A 186 24.41 -7.47 8.00
N ASP A 187 25.26 -6.92 8.88
CA ASP A 187 26.44 -7.61 9.40
C ASP A 187 26.08 -8.87 10.18
N ARG A 188 25.03 -8.80 11.02
CA ARG A 188 24.48 -9.99 11.68
C ARG A 188 24.03 -11.05 10.68
N ASN A 189 23.27 -10.67 9.67
CA ASN A 189 22.79 -11.60 8.64
C ASN A 189 23.94 -12.22 7.83
N CYS A 190 25.03 -11.48 7.58
CA CYS A 190 26.24 -12.05 6.99
C CYS A 190 26.80 -13.17 7.86
N ARG A 191 26.94 -12.92 9.18
CA ARG A 191 27.46 -13.92 10.13
C ARG A 191 26.53 -15.12 10.28
N ASP A 192 25.22 -14.90 10.26
CA ASP A 192 24.23 -15.98 10.39
C ASP A 192 24.33 -16.97 9.22
N CYS A 193 24.54 -16.49 7.98
CA CYS A 193 24.74 -17.36 6.81
C CYS A 193 26.17 -17.91 6.69
N HIS A 194 27.18 -17.14 7.09
CA HIS A 194 28.59 -17.52 6.99
C HIS A 194 29.16 -18.06 8.31
N GLN A 195 28.32 -18.52 9.23
CA GLN A 195 28.72 -18.88 10.59
C GLN A 195 29.88 -19.87 10.61
N ALA A 196 29.83 -20.92 9.77
CA ALA A 196 30.88 -21.93 9.71
C ALA A 196 32.25 -21.37 9.31
N LEU A 197 32.29 -20.32 8.47
CA LEU A 197 33.54 -19.66 8.07
C LEU A 197 34.04 -18.69 9.14
N VAL A 198 33.12 -18.01 9.81
CA VAL A 198 33.44 -16.90 10.71
C VAL A 198 33.68 -17.37 12.15
N SER A 199 33.10 -18.51 12.57
CA SER A 199 33.25 -19.03 13.92
C SER A 199 34.70 -19.35 14.29
N GLU A 200 35.51 -19.82 13.33
CA GLU A 200 36.93 -20.13 13.55
C GLU A 200 37.78 -18.86 13.64
N LEU A 201 37.46 -17.83 12.83
CA LEU A 201 38.17 -16.55 12.84
C LEU A 201 37.86 -15.73 14.10
N LEU A 202 36.61 -15.78 14.59
CA LEU A 202 36.21 -15.05 15.79
C LEU A 202 36.80 -15.63 17.09
N SER A 203 37.15 -16.92 17.14
CA SER A 203 37.88 -17.48 18.28
C SER A 203 39.30 -16.92 18.41
N GLU A 204 39.94 -16.50 17.31
CA GLU A 204 41.29 -15.94 17.32
C GLU A 204 41.30 -14.40 17.44
N GLN A 205 40.35 -13.72 16.80
CA GLN A 205 40.31 -12.25 16.73
C GLN A 205 39.99 -11.56 18.07
N MET A 206 39.51 -12.27 19.09
CA MET A 206 39.35 -11.71 20.45
C MET A 206 40.71 -11.37 21.11
N THR A 207 41.84 -11.83 20.54
CA THR A 207 43.19 -11.59 21.07
C THR A 207 43.96 -10.45 20.38
N VAL A 208 43.54 -10.00 19.19
CA VAL A 208 44.26 -8.98 18.41
C VAL A 208 43.37 -7.77 18.15
N GLY A 209 43.30 -6.85 19.13
CA GLY A 209 43.15 -5.40 18.94
C GLY A 209 41.94 -4.84 18.17
N GLY A 210 40.99 -5.66 17.72
CA GLY A 210 39.77 -5.22 17.03
C GLY A 210 38.76 -4.69 18.04
N SER A 211 38.84 -3.40 18.33
CA SER A 211 38.03 -2.73 19.35
C SER A 211 36.54 -3.06 19.24
N ALA A 212 35.88 -3.27 20.38
CA ALA A 212 34.43 -3.41 20.51
C ALA A 212 33.64 -2.29 19.78
N ALA A 213 34.27 -1.14 19.51
CA ALA A 213 33.74 -0.04 18.70
C ALA A 213 33.46 -0.42 17.22
N ALA A 214 34.17 -1.40 16.65
CA ALA A 214 33.88 -1.94 15.32
C ALA A 214 32.58 -2.76 15.30
N ASN A 215 32.14 -3.28 16.46
CA ASN A 215 30.89 -4.03 16.59
C ASN A 215 29.68 -3.08 16.67
N GLU A 216 29.88 -1.86 17.18
CA GLU A 216 28.83 -0.84 17.31
C GLU A 216 28.51 -0.09 16.00
N THR A 217 29.43 -0.12 15.04
CA THR A 217 29.26 0.50 13.71
C THR A 217 28.64 -0.44 12.67
N GLY A 218 28.45 -1.73 13.00
CA GLY A 218 27.60 -2.65 12.26
C GLY A 218 28.08 -2.99 10.84
N GLY A 219 29.37 -2.98 10.53
CA GLY A 219 29.81 -3.18 9.14
C GLY A 219 31.21 -3.77 9.01
N GLN A 220 31.56 -4.75 9.84
CA GLN A 220 32.88 -5.38 9.78
C GLN A 220 33.05 -6.17 8.49
N CYS A 221 32.04 -6.95 8.09
CA CYS A 221 32.11 -7.73 6.85
C CYS A 221 32.17 -6.81 5.62
N LEU A 222 31.30 -5.79 5.57
CA LEU A 222 31.20 -4.87 4.45
C LEU A 222 32.40 -3.90 4.36
N HIS A 223 33.22 -3.77 5.40
CA HIS A 223 34.42 -2.93 5.34
C HIS A 223 35.35 -3.36 4.19
N CYS A 224 35.57 -4.67 4.07
CA CYS A 224 36.33 -5.29 2.99
C CYS A 224 35.42 -5.78 1.85
N HIS A 225 34.27 -6.37 2.16
CA HIS A 225 33.35 -6.96 1.16
C HIS A 225 32.31 -5.97 0.62
N ARG A 226 32.77 -4.77 0.22
CA ARG A 226 31.89 -3.64 -0.18
C ARG A 226 30.97 -3.92 -1.37
N GLN A 227 31.35 -4.86 -2.24
CA GLN A 227 30.65 -5.09 -3.50
C GLN A 227 29.57 -6.18 -3.45
N VAL A 228 29.39 -6.85 -2.29
CA VAL A 228 28.50 -8.03 -2.16
C VAL A 228 27.03 -7.71 -2.41
N GLY A 229 26.54 -6.57 -1.93
CA GLY A 229 25.13 -6.17 -2.08
C GLY A 229 24.89 -5.38 -3.37
N HIS A 230 25.57 -4.24 -3.49
CA HIS A 230 25.27 -3.23 -4.50
C HIS A 230 26.51 -2.64 -5.19
N GLY A 231 27.60 -3.39 -5.32
CA GLY A 231 28.89 -2.87 -5.80
C GLY A 231 28.93 -2.17 -7.17
N ALA A 232 28.01 -2.48 -8.09
CA ALA A 232 27.92 -1.86 -9.42
C ALA A 232 27.11 -0.55 -9.47
N SER A 233 26.56 -0.10 -8.34
CA SER A 233 25.76 1.15 -8.24
C SER A 233 26.46 2.23 -7.42
N TRP A 234 27.79 2.13 -7.27
CA TRP A 234 28.65 3.09 -6.59
C TRP A 234 29.66 3.69 -7.56
#